data_AF-A0A4W3KGI0-F1
#
_entry.id   AF-A0A4W3KGI0-F1
#
_cell.length_a   1.000
_cell.length_b   1.000
_cell.length_c   1.000
_cell.angle_alpha   90.00
_cell.angle_beta   90.00
_cell.angle_gamma   90.00
#
_symmetry.space_group_name_H-M   'P 1'
#
loop_
_entity.id
_entity.type
_entity.pdbx_description
1 polymer ?
#
loop_
_entity_poly.entity_id
_entity_poly.type
_entity_poly.pdbx_seq_one_letter_code
_entity_poly.pdbx_strand_id
1 'polypeptide(L)'
;VLCKNGKGYRLTEKHDTSNSNERKRILQTGGQISKNKKYGLVDGRIQTTRGLGYLGDEMLKKCIIPFPYTASVPIDPSCQFLILASGGFWKVLSIQQVISISLQVLSFYSGSFEALSIIKRDKILFNLKNSF
;
A
#
# COMPACT_ATOMS: atom_id res chain seq x y z
N VAL A 1 -0.21 6.42 0.94
CA VAL A 1 -0.52 7.58 0.05
C VAL A 1 0.14 8.80 0.66
N LEU A 2 1.03 9.46 -0.07
CA LEU A 2 1.70 10.68 0.35
C LEU A 2 0.89 11.90 -0.09
N CYS A 3 0.57 12.80 0.83
CA CYS A 3 0.04 14.11 0.50
C CYS A 3 1.19 15.08 0.22
N LYS A 4 1.23 15.65 -0.99
CA LYS A 4 2.21 16.64 -1.41
C LYS A 4 1.52 17.76 -2.19
N ASN A 5 1.73 19.02 -1.80
CA ASN A 5 1.04 20.18 -2.38
C ASN A 5 -0.50 20.01 -2.44
N GLY A 6 -1.10 19.46 -1.37
CA GLY A 6 -2.54 19.20 -1.27
C GLY A 6 -3.05 18.07 -2.15
N LYS A 7 -2.17 17.30 -2.79
CA LYS A 7 -2.54 16.19 -3.69
C LYS A 7 -2.03 14.85 -3.15
N GLY A 8 -2.83 13.81 -3.33
CA GLY A 8 -2.48 12.45 -2.91
C GLY A 8 -1.75 11.66 -3.99
N TYR A 9 -0.59 11.11 -3.64
CA TYR A 9 0.21 10.24 -4.49
C TYR A 9 0.28 8.84 -3.88
N ARG A 10 -0.11 7.82 -4.66
CA ARG A 10 0.05 6.43 -4.23
C ARG A 10 1.51 6.02 -4.41
N LEU A 11 2.13 5.56 -3.32
CA LEU A 11 3.53 5.13 -3.28
C LEU A 11 3.70 3.61 -3.42
N THR A 12 2.60 2.87 -3.50
CA THR A 12 2.56 1.40 -3.43
C THR A 12 1.93 0.83 -4.69
N GLU A 13 2.48 -0.27 -5.18
CA GLU A 13 1.85 -1.07 -6.23
C GLU A 13 0.77 -2.00 -5.68
N LYS A 14 -0.23 -2.30 -6.52
CA LYS A 14 -1.19 -3.35 -6.19
C LYS A 14 -0.56 -4.71 -6.42
N HIS A 15 -0.61 -5.57 -5.40
CA HIS A 15 -0.20 -6.96 -5.45
C HIS A 15 -1.42 -7.87 -5.46
N ASP A 16 -2.22 -7.73 -6.52
CA ASP A 16 -3.39 -8.54 -6.79
C ASP A 16 -3.46 -8.91 -8.29
N THR A 17 -4.44 -9.71 -8.67
CA THR A 17 -4.62 -10.19 -10.05
C THR A 17 -5.05 -9.10 -11.05
N SER A 18 -5.32 -7.87 -10.60
CA SER A 18 -5.52 -6.72 -11.50
C SER A 18 -4.21 -6.17 -12.06
N ASN A 19 -3.09 -6.46 -11.41
CA ASN A 19 -1.75 -6.12 -11.90
C ASN A 19 -1.28 -7.16 -12.93
N SER A 20 -1.03 -6.73 -14.17
CA SER A 20 -0.62 -7.62 -15.27
C SER A 20 0.71 -8.33 -15.01
N ASN A 21 1.65 -7.68 -14.33
CA ASN A 21 2.94 -8.28 -13.97
C ASN A 21 2.78 -9.39 -12.94
N GLU A 22 1.94 -9.16 -11.92
CA GLU A 22 1.62 -10.18 -10.93
C GLU A 22 0.85 -11.33 -11.56
N ARG A 23 -0.10 -11.04 -12.45
CA ARG A 23 -0.87 -12.03 -13.18
C ARG A 23 0.04 -12.93 -14.03
N LYS A 24 0.98 -12.34 -14.76
CA LYS A 24 1.99 -13.07 -15.56
C LYS A 24 2.85 -13.96 -14.67
N ARG A 25 3.34 -13.42 -13.54
CA ARG A 25 4.18 -14.16 -12.58
C ARG A 25 3.47 -15.40 -12.04
N ILE A 26 2.21 -15.26 -11.60
CA ILE A 26 1.41 -16.37 -11.08
C ILE A 26 1.28 -17.50 -12.11
N LEU A 27 0.99 -17.14 -13.38
CA LEU A 27 0.85 -18.12 -14.46
C LEU A 27 2.19 -18.81 -14.78
N GLN A 28 3.31 -18.09 -14.75
CA GLN A 28 4.64 -18.65 -14.96
C GLN A 28 5.07 -19.62 -13.86
N THR A 29 4.57 -19.44 -12.63
CA THR A 29 4.79 -20.37 -11.51
C THR A 29 3.87 -21.59 -11.53
N GLY A 30 3.05 -21.76 -12.58
CA GLY A 30 2.05 -22.84 -12.68
C GLY A 30 0.77 -22.61 -11.90
N GLY A 31 0.57 -21.41 -11.35
CA GLY A 31 -0.64 -21.02 -10.65
C GLY A 31 -1.79 -20.72 -11.61
N GLN A 32 -3.02 -20.92 -11.15
CA GLN A 32 -4.22 -20.62 -11.92
C GLN A 32 -4.89 -19.34 -11.42
N ILE A 33 -5.58 -18.63 -12.31
CA ILE A 33 -6.39 -17.45 -11.96
C ILE A 33 -7.80 -17.66 -12.50
N SER A 34 -8.79 -17.56 -11.61
CA SER A 34 -10.19 -17.83 -11.96
C SER A 34 -10.69 -16.87 -13.05
N LYS A 35 -11.38 -17.41 -14.06
CA LYS A 35 -11.89 -16.64 -15.22
C LYS A 35 -13.26 -16.00 -14.98
N ASN A 36 -13.94 -16.40 -13.90
CA ASN A 36 -15.29 -15.98 -13.56
C ASN A 36 -15.41 -14.52 -13.08
N LYS A 37 -14.30 -13.83 -12.82
CA LYS A 37 -14.26 -12.44 -12.38
C LYS A 37 -13.19 -11.67 -13.16
N LYS A 38 -13.41 -10.36 -13.35
CA LYS A 38 -12.46 -9.45 -14.03
C LYS A 38 -11.05 -9.50 -13.41
N TYR A 39 -10.98 -9.59 -12.08
CA TYR A 39 -9.75 -9.79 -11.31
C TYR A 39 -9.93 -11.07 -10.49
N GLY A 40 -9.62 -12.21 -11.13
CA GLY A 40 -9.85 -13.55 -10.60
C GLY A 40 -9.07 -13.85 -9.33
N LEU A 41 -9.40 -14.99 -8.71
CA LEU A 41 -8.70 -15.50 -7.53
C LEU A 41 -7.58 -16.45 -7.97
N VAL A 42 -6.41 -16.33 -7.33
CA VAL A 42 -5.31 -17.29 -7.40
C VAL A 42 -5.79 -18.61 -6.82
N ASP A 43 -5.71 -19.67 -7.63
CA ASP A 43 -6.22 -21.01 -7.33
C ASP A 43 -7.68 -21.04 -6.85
N GLY A 44 -8.49 -20.04 -7.24
CA GLY A 44 -9.88 -19.91 -6.79
C GLY A 44 -10.06 -19.44 -5.34
N ARG A 45 -8.97 -19.11 -4.61
CA ARG A 45 -9.00 -18.83 -3.15
C ARG A 45 -8.82 -17.35 -2.80
N ILE A 46 -7.75 -16.72 -3.28
CA ILE A 46 -7.34 -15.38 -2.83
C ILE A 46 -7.02 -14.43 -3.99
N GLN A 47 -7.24 -13.13 -3.81
CA GLN A 47 -6.93 -12.11 -4.82
C GLN A 47 -5.50 -11.59 -4.72
N THR A 48 -4.93 -11.61 -3.51
CA THR A 48 -3.58 -11.14 -3.21
C THR A 48 -2.55 -12.07 -3.82
N THR A 49 -1.48 -11.51 -4.38
CA THR A 49 -0.41 -12.25 -5.05
C THR A 49 0.93 -12.22 -4.29
N ARG A 50 1.04 -11.40 -3.25
CA ARG A 50 2.22 -11.32 -2.36
C ARG A 50 1.80 -11.24 -0.90
N GLY A 51 2.53 -11.92 -0.03
CA GLY A 51 2.20 -11.96 1.38
C GLY A 51 3.02 -13.00 2.13
N LEU A 52 2.84 -13.02 3.44
CA LEU A 52 3.44 -13.99 4.34
C LEU A 52 2.39 -15.04 4.73
N GLY A 53 2.83 -16.23 5.13
CA GLY A 53 1.97 -17.17 5.87
C GLY A 53 1.23 -18.25 5.05
N TYR A 54 1.79 -18.74 3.94
CA TYR A 54 1.20 -19.83 3.15
C TYR A 54 1.91 -21.18 3.35
N LEU A 55 2.54 -21.41 4.49
CA LEU A 55 3.43 -22.57 4.71
C LEU A 55 2.74 -23.94 4.65
N GLY A 56 1.42 -23.99 4.84
CA GLY A 56 0.62 -25.23 4.78
C GLY A 56 -0.14 -25.46 3.46
N ASP A 57 -0.01 -24.57 2.48
CA ASP A 57 -0.65 -24.70 1.17
C ASP A 57 0.43 -24.65 0.09
N GLU A 58 0.83 -25.81 -0.42
CA GLU A 58 1.93 -25.91 -1.39
C GLU A 58 1.69 -25.10 -2.66
N MET A 59 0.42 -25.00 -3.09
CA MET A 59 0.06 -24.26 -4.30
C MET A 59 0.15 -22.76 -4.05
N LEU A 60 -0.40 -22.27 -2.94
CA LEU A 60 -0.29 -20.86 -2.59
C LEU A 60 1.14 -20.48 -2.20
N LYS A 61 1.92 -21.35 -1.57
CA LYS A 61 3.33 -21.09 -1.25
C LYS A 61 4.18 -20.83 -2.49
N LYS A 62 3.90 -21.51 -3.60
CA LYS A 62 4.57 -21.29 -4.89
C LYS A 62 4.14 -19.99 -5.56
N CYS A 63 2.84 -19.67 -5.47
CA CYS A 63 2.26 -18.52 -6.16
C CYS A 63 2.42 -17.20 -5.39
N ILE A 64 2.35 -17.23 -4.06
CA ILE A 64 2.34 -16.06 -3.19
C ILE A 64 3.72 -15.84 -2.60
N ILE A 65 4.41 -14.85 -3.14
CA ILE A 65 5.80 -14.57 -2.75
C ILE A 65 5.87 -13.55 -1.60
N PRO A 66 6.87 -13.67 -0.71
CA PRO A 66 7.07 -12.74 0.39
C PRO A 66 7.80 -11.45 -0.01
N PHE A 67 8.23 -11.33 -1.27
CA PHE A 67 9.08 -10.22 -1.71
C PHE A 67 8.30 -8.91 -1.84
N PRO A 68 8.60 -7.87 -1.02
CA PRO A 68 7.87 -6.62 -1.06
C PRO A 68 8.21 -5.79 -2.29
N TYR A 69 7.29 -4.93 -2.71
CA TYR A 69 7.64 -3.76 -3.52
C TYR A 69 8.23 -2.68 -2.61
N THR A 70 9.34 -2.07 -3.04
CA THR A 70 10.01 -0.99 -2.31
C THR A 70 10.08 0.25 -3.21
N ALA A 71 9.91 1.42 -2.60
CA ALA A 71 10.06 2.71 -3.26
C ALA A 71 10.68 3.70 -2.29
N SER A 72 11.55 4.56 -2.81
CA SER A 72 12.17 5.67 -2.06
C SER A 72 11.69 6.99 -2.66
N VAL A 73 11.23 7.89 -1.80
CA VAL A 73 10.70 9.20 -2.21
C VAL A 73 11.44 10.28 -1.43
N PRO A 74 12.01 11.30 -2.09
CA PRO A 74 12.63 12.42 -1.40
C PRO A 74 11.55 13.20 -0.64
N ILE A 75 11.86 13.56 0.60
CA ILE A 75 10.99 14.37 1.44
C ILE A 75 11.45 15.82 1.37
N ASP A 76 10.53 16.71 1.06
CA ASP A 76 10.75 18.14 0.99
C ASP A 76 9.58 18.88 1.69
N PRO A 77 9.67 20.21 1.92
CA PRO A 77 8.66 20.96 2.67
C PRO A 77 7.24 20.93 2.09
N SER A 78 7.06 20.51 0.83
CA SER A 78 5.73 20.34 0.23
C SER A 78 5.04 19.04 0.62
N CYS A 79 5.76 18.09 1.22
CA CYS A 79 5.19 16.86 1.77
C CYS A 79 4.50 17.14 3.11
N GLN A 80 3.20 16.90 3.18
CA GLN A 80 2.38 17.28 4.34
C GLN A 80 2.14 16.12 5.31
N PHE A 81 1.77 14.94 4.79
CA PHE A 81 1.51 13.76 5.61
C PHE A 81 1.49 12.48 4.78
N LEU A 82 1.66 11.33 5.45
CA LEU A 82 1.58 10.00 4.87
C LEU A 82 0.39 9.23 5.47
N ILE A 83 -0.47 8.70 4.60
CA ILE A 83 -1.58 7.82 4.97
C ILE A 83 -1.20 6.37 4.70
N LEU A 84 -1.24 5.54 5.74
CA LEU A 84 -1.15 4.09 5.68
C LEU A 84 -2.50 3.51 6.08
N ALA A 85 -3.08 2.67 5.23
CA ALA A 85 -4.37 2.04 5.50
C ALA A 85 -4.50 0.72 4.75
N SER A 86 -5.33 -0.18 5.30
CA SER A 86 -5.58 -1.50 4.74
C SER A 86 -6.40 -1.44 3.45
N GLY A 87 -6.40 -2.54 2.68
CA GLY A 87 -7.19 -2.64 1.46
C GLY A 87 -8.70 -2.42 1.68
N GLY A 88 -9.23 -2.78 2.86
CA GLY A 88 -10.63 -2.53 3.20
C GLY A 88 -11.00 -1.05 3.21
N PHE A 89 -10.13 -0.20 3.74
CA PHE A 89 -10.30 1.24 3.74
C PHE A 89 -10.33 1.82 2.31
N TRP A 90 -9.42 1.37 1.45
CA TRP A 90 -9.35 1.84 0.06
C TRP A 90 -10.44 1.28 -0.87
N LYS A 91 -11.27 0.34 -0.39
CA LYS A 91 -12.48 -0.10 -1.12
C LYS A 91 -13.64 0.87 -0.98
N VAL A 92 -13.66 1.67 0.09
CA VAL A 92 -14.78 2.57 0.42
C VAL A 92 -14.46 4.03 0.17
N LEU A 93 -13.18 4.43 0.26
CA LEU A 93 -12.76 5.81 0.12
C LEU A 93 -11.75 5.99 -1.01
N SER A 94 -11.96 7.03 -1.82
CA SER A 94 -11.01 7.45 -2.85
C SER A 94 -9.84 8.23 -2.25
N ILE A 95 -8.69 8.23 -2.93
CA ILE A 95 -7.53 9.01 -2.49
C ILE A 95 -7.88 10.49 -2.28
N GLN A 96 -8.65 11.07 -3.20
CA GLN A 96 -9.03 12.48 -3.15
C GLN A 96 -9.91 12.80 -1.94
N GLN A 97 -10.88 11.94 -1.63
CA GLN A 97 -11.72 12.08 -0.44
C GLN A 97 -10.89 12.06 0.83
N VAL A 98 -9.98 11.09 0.95
CA VAL A 98 -9.14 10.95 2.14
C VAL A 98 -8.22 12.16 2.29
N ILE A 99 -7.60 12.64 1.21
CA ILE A 99 -6.75 13.84 1.25
C ILE A 99 -7.54 15.07 1.70
N SER A 100 -8.73 15.29 1.13
CA SER A 100 -9.60 16.42 1.49
C SER A 100 -9.95 16.40 2.98
N ILE A 101 -10.44 15.25 3.48
CA ILE A 101 -10.81 15.09 4.89
C ILE A 101 -9.59 15.27 5.79
N SER A 102 -8.46 14.64 5.47
CA SER A 102 -7.23 14.77 6.26
C SER A 102 -6.72 16.20 6.32
N LEU A 103 -6.78 16.96 5.22
CA LEU A 103 -6.39 18.38 5.22
C LEU A 103 -7.33 19.22 6.09
N GLN A 104 -8.64 19.01 6.00
CA GLN A 104 -9.62 19.71 6.83
C GLN A 104 -9.37 19.44 8.31
N VAL A 105 -9.25 18.16 8.69
CA VAL A 105 -9.01 17.74 10.08
C VAL A 105 -7.68 18.32 10.60
N LEU A 106 -6.60 18.21 9.84
CA LEU A 106 -5.30 18.74 10.25
C LEU A 106 -5.29 20.27 10.32
N SER A 107 -6.02 20.97 9.45
CA SER A 107 -6.13 22.43 9.50
C SER A 107 -6.88 22.90 10.76
N PHE A 108 -7.93 22.17 11.17
CA PHE A 108 -8.65 22.41 12.42
C PHE A 108 -7.74 22.25 13.64
N TYR A 109 -6.93 21.18 13.65
CA TYR A 109 -5.94 20.98 14.72
C TYR A 109 -4.82 22.02 14.68
N SER A 110 -4.36 22.43 13.49
CA SER A 110 -3.31 23.45 13.37
C SER A 110 -3.75 24.80 13.94
N GLY A 111 -5.02 25.16 13.78
CA GLY A 111 -5.60 26.36 14.40
C GLY A 111 -5.80 26.27 15.92
N SER A 112 -5.73 25.07 16.50
CA SER A 112 -5.82 24.83 17.94
C SER A 112 -4.48 24.47 18.60
N PHE A 113 -3.41 24.33 17.81
CA PHE A 113 -2.09 23.81 18.23
C PHE A 113 -0.94 24.83 18.22
N GLU A 114 -1.19 26.15 18.28
CA GLU A 114 -0.18 27.06 18.88
C GLU A 114 0.23 26.58 20.29
N ALA A 115 -0.58 25.73 20.94
CA ALA A 115 -0.33 25.13 22.24
C ALA A 115 0.53 23.84 22.26
N LEU A 116 0.93 23.23 21.14
CA LEU A 116 1.59 21.91 21.18
C LEU A 116 2.72 21.79 20.15
N SER A 117 3.81 22.50 20.46
CA SER A 117 5.17 22.43 19.92
C SER A 117 5.85 21.04 19.97
N ILE A 118 5.12 19.94 19.96
CA ILE A 118 5.63 18.58 20.22
C ILE A 118 5.10 17.58 19.18
N ILE A 119 5.47 17.74 17.90
CA ILE A 119 5.63 16.57 17.01
C ILE A 119 7.01 16.71 16.39
N LYS A 120 7.97 16.01 17.01
CA LYS A 120 9.39 15.98 16.70
C LYS A 120 9.66 15.77 15.21
N ARG A 121 10.57 16.60 14.68
CA ARG A 121 11.36 16.33 13.48
C ARG A 121 12.29 15.14 13.74
N ASP A 122 11.77 13.92 13.76
CA ASP A 122 12.62 12.73 13.70
C ASP A 122 12.53 12.12 12.30
N LYS A 123 13.67 12.19 11.60
CA LYS A 123 13.94 11.55 10.31
C LYS A 123 13.51 10.08 10.38
N ILE A 124 12.43 9.72 9.69
CA ILE A 124 12.17 8.31 9.36
C ILE A 124 13.09 7.95 8.19
N LEU A 125 14.32 7.55 8.52
CA LEU A 125 15.20 6.79 7.62
C LEU A 125 14.73 5.33 7.66
N PHE A 126 13.94 4.91 6.68
CA PHE A 126 13.68 3.48 6.47
C PHE A 126 14.88 2.87 5.75
N ASN A 127 15.87 2.40 6.53
CA ASN A 127 17.02 1.66 6.02
C ASN A 127 16.74 0.16 6.17
N LEU A 128 16.14 -0.46 5.16
CA LEU A 128 16.13 -1.92 5.04
C LEU A 128 17.38 -2.35 4.27
N LYS A 129 18.53 -2.27 4.94
CA LYS A 129 19.68 -3.11 4.61
C LYS A 129 19.70 -4.25 5.61
N ASN A 130 19.52 -5.46 5.09
CA ASN A 130 19.79 -6.75 5.71
C ASN A 130 18.89 -7.13 6.90
N SER A 131 17.90 -7.97 6.64
CA SER A 131 17.60 -9.13 7.50
C SER A 131 16.89 -10.19 6.66
N PHE A 132 17.37 -11.41 6.85
CA PHE A 132 17.20 -12.63 6.08
C PHE A 132 15.75 -13.09 5.91
#